data_AF-A0AAI9Y4X1-F1
#
_entry.id   AF-A0AAI9Y4X1-F1
#
_cell.length_a   1.000
_cell.length_b   1.000
_cell.length_c   1.000
_cell.angle_alpha   90.00
_cell.angle_beta   90.00
_cell.angle_gamma   90.00
#
_symmetry.space_group_name_H-M   'P 1'
#
loop_
_entity.id
_entity.type
_entity.pdbx_description
1 polymer ?
#
loop_
_entity_poly.entity_id
_entity_poly.type
_entity_poly.pdbx_seq_one_letter_code
_entity_poly.pdbx_strand_id
1 'polypeptide(L)'
;MSLSTRVFDLQLEQHCSRSAYTRLRRKDPGGLKATPQTRRNSVLAPCPTVLLSEGESAFTPAKACAKMQVICAGLSRTGTSSISRALEMLLDGPVFHGGTQLCLGPEAEIKSWMKVLSEWPPTNAAMEQEILNTIRDRTDGYVAITDAPGCNLVQELVTLYPDAKVVCTVRDDEAWERSMGGLNDEVSLLALHFC
;
A
#
# COMPACT_ATOMS: atom_id res chain seq x y z
N MET A 1 -12.41 5.93 -15.67
CA MET A 1 -11.89 4.78 -14.89
C MET A 1 -12.66 4.73 -13.58
N SER A 2 -13.47 3.69 -13.38
CA SER A 2 -14.30 3.55 -12.18
C SER A 2 -13.51 2.81 -11.10
N LEU A 3 -13.15 3.49 -10.01
CA LEU A 3 -12.62 2.85 -8.80
C LEU A 3 -13.80 2.40 -7.95
N SER A 4 -13.87 1.12 -7.61
CA SER A 4 -14.91 0.57 -6.72
C SER A 4 -14.28 0.28 -5.37
N THR A 5 -14.86 0.83 -4.30
CA THR A 5 -14.49 0.50 -2.92
C THR A 5 -15.53 -0.48 -2.37
N ARG A 6 -15.10 -1.57 -1.74
CA ARG A 6 -15.98 -2.48 -0.99
C ARG A 6 -15.60 -2.44 0.49
N VAL A 7 -16.61 -2.39 1.36
CA VAL A 7 -16.46 -2.61 2.80
C VAL A 7 -16.61 -4.12 3.01
N PHE A 8 -15.61 -4.76 3.61
CA PHE A 8 -15.56 -6.23 3.72
C PHE A 8 -15.97 -6.69 5.12
N ASP A 9 -16.78 -7.76 5.16
CA ASP A 9 -16.90 -8.66 6.31
C ASP A 9 -15.91 -9.82 6.10
N LEU A 10 -15.05 -10.10 7.09
CA LEU A 10 -13.76 -10.76 6.94
C LEU A 10 -13.81 -12.29 6.76
N GLN A 11 -14.99 -12.92 6.79
CA GLN A 11 -15.06 -14.38 6.92
C GLN A 11 -14.94 -15.21 5.63
N LEU A 12 -15.01 -14.65 4.41
CA LEU A 12 -15.24 -15.52 3.22
C LEU A 12 -14.23 -15.50 2.05
N GLU A 13 -13.37 -14.51 1.83
CA GLU A 13 -12.76 -14.33 0.48
C GLU A 13 -11.23 -14.07 0.45
N GLN A 14 -10.44 -14.75 1.29
CA GLN A 14 -8.95 -14.67 1.22
C GLN A 14 -8.31 -15.49 0.08
N HIS A 15 -9.11 -16.10 -0.81
CA HIS A 15 -8.58 -16.84 -1.97
C HIS A 15 -8.01 -15.92 -3.06
N CYS A 16 -8.46 -14.66 -3.15
CA CYS A 16 -8.06 -13.75 -4.22
C CYS A 16 -6.60 -13.25 -4.06
N SER A 17 -6.17 -12.87 -2.85
CA SER A 17 -4.82 -12.34 -2.60
C SER A 17 -3.71 -13.39 -2.74
N ARG A 18 -3.97 -14.65 -2.37
CA ARG A 18 -3.01 -15.77 -2.50
C ARG A 18 -2.66 -16.13 -3.96
N SER A 19 -3.58 -15.90 -4.90
CA SER A 19 -3.42 -16.27 -6.32
C SER A 19 -2.54 -15.30 -7.11
N ALA A 20 -2.61 -13.99 -6.82
CA ALA A 20 -1.89 -12.96 -7.56
C ALA A 20 -0.36 -13.03 -7.31
N TYR A 21 0.06 -13.20 -6.05
CA TYR A 21 1.48 -13.27 -5.70
C TYR A 21 2.16 -14.56 -6.21
N THR A 22 1.43 -15.67 -6.23
CA THR A 22 1.94 -16.96 -6.72
C THR A 22 2.13 -16.95 -8.25
N ARG A 23 1.34 -16.17 -9.00
CA ARG A 23 1.45 -16.03 -10.47
C ARG A 23 2.67 -15.21 -10.89
N LEU A 24 3.07 -14.19 -10.13
CA LEU A 24 4.28 -13.41 -10.39
C LEU A 24 5.58 -14.22 -10.25
N ARG A 25 5.56 -15.34 -9.51
CA ARG A 25 6.72 -16.22 -9.33
C ARG A 25 6.95 -17.22 -10.47
N ARG A 26 6.01 -17.36 -11.41
CA ARG A 26 6.11 -18.28 -12.56
C ARG A 26 6.13 -17.49 -13.86
N LYS A 27 7.28 -16.93 -14.23
CA LYS A 27 7.52 -16.55 -15.62
C LYS A 27 8.82 -17.18 -16.11
N ASP A 28 8.67 -18.09 -17.06
CA ASP A 28 9.74 -18.73 -17.81
C ASP A 28 10.63 -17.69 -18.53
N PRO A 29 11.94 -17.97 -18.69
CA PRO A 29 12.86 -17.09 -19.41
C PRO A 29 12.70 -17.32 -20.92
N GLY A 30 11.67 -16.72 -21.53
CA GLY A 30 11.40 -16.82 -22.96
C GLY A 30 11.03 -15.46 -23.54
N GLY A 31 11.93 -14.88 -24.35
CA GLY A 31 11.88 -13.50 -24.81
C GLY A 31 10.65 -13.10 -25.61
N LEU A 32 10.25 -11.83 -25.44
CA LEU A 32 9.21 -11.17 -26.23
C LEU A 32 9.89 -10.21 -27.23
N LYS A 33 9.81 -10.53 -28.52
CA LYS A 33 10.22 -9.62 -29.61
C LYS A 33 9.15 -8.53 -29.77
N ALA A 34 9.56 -7.27 -29.71
CA ALA A 34 8.70 -6.12 -29.97
C ALA A 34 8.36 -6.02 -31.47
N THR A 35 7.10 -5.74 -31.79
CA THR A 35 6.66 -5.25 -33.11
C THR A 35 6.14 -3.81 -32.97
N PRO A 36 6.35 -2.93 -33.98
CA PRO A 36 6.08 -1.51 -33.82
C PRO A 36 4.60 -1.20 -34.08
N GLN A 37 3.91 -0.61 -33.11
CA GLN A 37 2.55 -0.09 -33.29
C GLN A 37 2.56 1.41 -33.65
N THR A 38 1.84 1.69 -34.73
CA THR A 38 1.66 2.99 -35.38
C THR A 38 0.92 3.99 -34.47
N ARG A 39 1.45 5.21 -34.35
CA ARG A 39 0.82 6.33 -33.63
C ARG A 39 -0.55 6.67 -34.24
N ARG A 40 -1.59 6.72 -33.41
CA ARG A 40 -2.79 7.52 -33.67
C ARG A 40 -2.92 8.60 -32.61
N ASN A 41 -2.84 9.85 -33.06
CA ASN A 41 -3.09 11.04 -32.26
C ASN A 41 -4.55 11.04 -31.80
N SER A 42 -4.77 11.07 -30.48
CA SER A 42 -6.04 11.52 -29.90
C SER A 42 -5.73 12.70 -28.98
N VAL A 43 -6.36 13.83 -29.28
CA VAL A 43 -6.23 15.09 -28.54
C VAL A 43 -7.03 14.91 -27.25
N LEU A 44 -6.35 14.70 -26.13
CA LEU A 44 -6.95 14.73 -24.79
C LEU A 44 -6.92 16.18 -24.29
N ALA A 45 -8.09 16.71 -23.94
CA ALA A 45 -8.22 18.00 -23.27
C ALA A 45 -7.47 18.00 -21.92
N PRO A 46 -6.88 19.13 -21.49
CA PRO A 46 -6.14 19.18 -20.24
C PRO A 46 -7.08 18.99 -19.04
N CYS A 47 -6.72 18.04 -18.17
CA CYS A 47 -7.30 17.88 -16.84
C CYS A 47 -7.04 19.17 -16.03
N PRO A 48 -7.98 19.67 -15.21
CA PRO A 48 -7.75 20.89 -14.44
C PRO A 48 -6.58 20.68 -13.50
N THR A 49 -5.56 21.53 -13.67
CA THR A 49 -4.40 21.65 -12.79
C THR A 49 -4.88 21.91 -11.37
N VAL A 50 -4.77 20.90 -10.50
CA VAL A 50 -4.85 21.11 -9.06
C VAL A 50 -3.61 21.90 -8.67
N LEU A 51 -3.79 23.16 -8.32
CA LEU A 51 -2.76 23.99 -7.70
C LEU A 51 -2.38 23.33 -6.37
N LEU A 52 -1.27 22.59 -6.36
CA LEU A 52 -0.62 22.20 -5.11
C LEU A 52 -0.04 23.48 -4.50
N SER A 53 -0.56 23.88 -3.33
CA SER A 53 0.07 24.92 -2.53
C SER A 53 1.47 24.47 -2.12
N GLU A 54 2.48 25.26 -2.45
CA GLU A 54 3.87 25.03 -2.09
C GLU A 54 4.02 25.07 -0.56
N GLY A 55 4.32 23.93 0.07
CA GLY A 55 4.73 23.89 1.48
C GLY A 55 4.37 22.65 2.29
N GLU A 56 3.50 21.75 1.81
CA GLU A 56 3.16 20.53 2.54
C GLU A 56 4.19 19.42 2.26
N SER A 57 4.97 19.05 3.28
CA SER A 57 5.80 17.84 3.26
C SER A 57 4.93 16.64 2.91
N ALA A 58 5.31 15.87 1.88
CA ALA A 58 4.60 14.64 1.51
C ALA A 58 4.58 13.61 2.65
N PHE A 59 5.55 13.68 3.57
CA PHE A 59 5.57 12.91 4.81
C PHE A 59 4.67 13.55 5.87
N THR A 60 3.66 12.80 6.31
CA THR A 60 2.79 13.18 7.43
C THR A 60 3.23 12.43 8.70
N PRO A 61 3.77 13.11 9.72
CA PRO A 61 4.17 12.46 10.97
C PRO A 61 2.95 11.99 11.75
N ALA A 62 3.15 10.95 12.57
CA ALA A 62 2.16 10.48 13.53
C ALA A 62 1.76 11.60 14.51
N LYS A 63 0.48 11.64 14.89
CA LYS A 63 -0.08 12.60 15.85
C LYS A 63 -0.38 11.89 17.17
N ALA A 64 0.10 12.46 18.28
CA ALA A 64 -0.22 11.95 19.60
C ALA A 64 -1.76 11.87 19.81
N CYS A 65 -2.23 10.75 20.35
CA CYS A 65 -3.64 10.42 20.62
C CYS A 65 -4.53 10.07 19.40
N ALA A 66 -4.00 10.02 18.17
CA ALA A 66 -4.78 9.50 17.05
C ALA A 66 -4.95 7.98 17.17
N LYS A 67 -6.21 7.50 17.13
CA LYS A 67 -6.56 6.08 17.17
C LYS A 67 -6.84 5.57 15.75
N MET A 68 -6.31 4.40 15.41
CA MET A 68 -6.60 3.69 14.15
C MET A 68 -8.11 3.44 14.00
N GLN A 69 -8.68 3.91 12.90
CA GLN A 69 -10.11 3.81 12.58
C GLN A 69 -10.37 3.05 11.28
N VAL A 70 -9.44 3.09 10.31
CA VAL A 70 -9.61 2.44 9.01
C VAL A 70 -8.35 1.67 8.61
N ILE A 71 -8.52 0.40 8.24
CA ILE A 71 -7.48 -0.44 7.63
C ILE A 71 -7.86 -0.63 6.16
N CYS A 72 -7.02 -0.14 5.25
CA CYS A 72 -7.20 -0.39 3.83
C CYS A 72 -6.40 -1.62 3.39
N ALA A 73 -7.12 -2.70 3.08
CA ALA A 73 -6.58 -3.96 2.58
C ALA A 73 -6.35 -3.96 1.04
N GLY A 74 -6.51 -2.81 0.39
CA GLY A 74 -6.22 -2.66 -1.04
C GLY A 74 -4.72 -2.74 -1.32
N LEU A 75 -4.33 -3.53 -2.33
CA LEU A 75 -2.93 -3.67 -2.75
C LEU A 75 -2.37 -2.34 -3.28
N SER A 76 -1.04 -2.23 -3.29
CA SER A 76 -0.34 -1.15 -4.00
C SER A 76 -0.90 -1.00 -5.41
N ARG A 77 -1.07 0.25 -5.86
CA ARG A 77 -1.56 0.59 -7.21
C ARG A 77 -3.04 0.29 -7.50
N THR A 78 -3.85 0.04 -6.47
CA THR A 78 -5.33 0.03 -6.57
C THR A 78 -5.99 1.36 -6.17
N GLY A 79 -5.22 2.45 -6.10
CA GLY A 79 -5.70 3.78 -5.68
C GLY A 79 -5.42 4.12 -4.21
N THR A 80 -4.42 3.48 -3.60
CA THR A 80 -4.04 3.65 -2.18
C THR A 80 -3.72 5.10 -1.81
N SER A 81 -3.02 5.86 -2.65
CA SER A 81 -2.72 7.28 -2.38
C SER A 81 -3.98 8.16 -2.38
N SER A 82 -4.92 7.90 -3.29
CA SER A 82 -6.17 8.66 -3.36
C SER A 82 -7.06 8.38 -2.15
N ILE A 83 -7.19 7.12 -1.74
CA ILE A 83 -7.96 6.79 -0.53
C ILE A 83 -7.26 7.27 0.74
N SER A 84 -5.92 7.25 0.80
CA SER A 84 -5.15 7.85 1.89
C SER A 84 -5.52 9.31 2.08
N ARG A 85 -5.47 10.10 1.00
CA ARG A 85 -5.83 11.52 1.05
C ARG A 85 -7.27 11.75 1.46
N ALA A 86 -8.20 10.95 0.95
CA ALA A 86 -9.61 11.04 1.34
C ALA A 86 -9.80 10.75 2.83
N LEU A 87 -9.09 9.75 3.38
CA LEU A 87 -9.16 9.38 4.80
C LEU A 87 -8.54 10.45 5.70
N GLU A 88 -7.43 11.08 5.30
CA GLU A 88 -6.88 12.23 6.03
C GLU A 88 -7.92 13.34 6.19
N MET A 89 -8.63 13.67 5.11
CA MET A 89 -9.68 14.69 5.11
C MET A 89 -10.90 14.28 5.95
N LEU A 90 -11.33 13.03 5.86
CA LEU A 90 -12.55 12.55 6.53
C LEU A 90 -12.35 12.29 8.02
N LEU A 91 -11.15 11.86 8.43
CA LEU A 91 -10.85 11.45 9.80
C LEU A 91 -10.06 12.49 10.59
N ASP A 92 -9.71 13.62 9.96
CA ASP A 92 -8.94 14.72 10.55
C ASP A 92 -7.67 14.24 11.27
N GLY A 93 -6.85 13.45 10.56
CA GLY A 93 -5.65 12.87 11.14
C GLY A 93 -4.72 12.24 10.11
N PRO A 94 -3.48 11.93 10.52
CA PRO A 94 -2.47 11.40 9.63
C PRO A 94 -2.79 9.95 9.21
N VAL A 95 -2.52 9.62 7.96
CA VAL A 95 -2.70 8.27 7.42
C VAL A 95 -1.33 7.69 7.05
N PHE A 96 -1.08 6.45 7.49
CA PHE A 96 0.11 5.72 7.08
C PHE A 96 -0.08 5.25 5.62
N HIS A 97 0.82 5.66 4.73
CA HIS A 97 0.85 5.21 3.34
C HIS A 97 2.23 4.64 3.00
N GLY A 98 2.28 3.37 2.61
CA GLY A 98 3.52 2.66 2.31
C GLY A 98 4.55 3.42 1.47
N GLY A 99 4.11 3.96 0.33
CA GLY A 99 5.00 4.65 -0.59
C GLY A 99 5.60 5.92 0.00
N THR A 100 4.85 6.64 0.84
CA THR A 100 5.33 7.85 1.49
C THR A 100 6.22 7.50 2.69
N GLN A 101 5.71 6.74 3.64
CA GLN A 101 6.37 6.51 4.93
C GLN A 101 7.64 5.64 4.79
N LEU A 102 7.67 4.68 3.86
CA LEU A 102 8.85 3.82 3.69
C LEU A 102 9.93 4.44 2.80
N CYS A 103 9.56 5.27 1.81
CA CYS A 103 10.53 5.86 0.89
C CYS A 103 11.06 7.23 1.35
N LEU A 104 10.24 8.00 2.07
CA LEU A 104 10.57 9.37 2.48
C LEU A 104 10.69 9.53 4.00
N GLY A 105 10.29 8.52 4.78
CA GLY A 105 10.39 8.53 6.23
C GLY A 105 11.80 8.23 6.75
N PRO A 106 11.99 8.25 8.08
CA PRO A 106 13.25 7.86 8.70
C PRO A 106 13.62 6.42 8.34
N GLU A 107 14.92 6.13 8.20
CA GLU A 107 15.44 4.79 7.88
C GLU A 107 14.94 3.71 8.87
N ALA A 108 14.66 4.10 10.12
CA ALA A 108 14.08 3.20 11.12
C ALA A 108 12.73 2.62 10.67
N GLU A 109 11.90 3.35 9.92
CA GLU A 109 10.63 2.85 9.39
C GLU A 109 10.84 1.62 8.51
N ILE A 110 11.60 1.79 7.41
CA ILE A 110 11.82 0.70 6.47
C ILE A 110 12.51 -0.50 7.13
N LYS A 111 13.47 -0.28 8.03
CA LYS A 111 14.16 -1.35 8.77
C LYS A 111 13.21 -2.12 9.69
N SER A 112 12.34 -1.45 10.44
CA SER A 112 11.37 -2.09 11.33
C SER A 112 10.37 -2.95 10.55
N TRP A 113 9.87 -2.45 9.43
CA TRP A 113 8.94 -3.21 8.58
C TRP A 113 9.62 -4.37 7.86
N MET A 114 10.88 -4.21 7.40
CA MET A 114 11.67 -5.32 6.84
C MET A 114 11.86 -6.44 7.87
N LYS A 115 12.16 -6.11 9.13
CA LYS A 115 12.26 -7.10 10.21
C LYS A 115 10.95 -7.88 10.35
N VAL A 116 9.83 -7.17 10.53
CA VAL A 116 8.49 -7.78 10.67
C VAL A 116 8.20 -8.74 9.51
N LEU A 117 8.42 -8.30 8.26
CA LEU A 117 8.14 -9.13 7.09
C LEU A 117 9.10 -10.31 6.93
N SER A 118 10.34 -10.21 7.42
CA SER A 118 11.31 -11.31 7.39
C SER A 118 11.04 -12.42 8.40
N GLU A 119 10.37 -12.07 9.51
CA GLU A 119 9.99 -12.99 10.59
C GLU A 119 8.57 -13.54 10.42
N TRP A 120 7.85 -13.10 9.39
CA TRP A 120 6.49 -13.53 9.10
C TRP A 120 6.47 -14.71 8.10
N PRO A 121 5.68 -15.77 8.34
CA PRO A 121 4.78 -15.96 9.48
C PRO A 121 5.51 -16.38 10.77
N PRO A 122 5.04 -15.94 11.95
CA PRO A 122 5.70 -16.26 13.21
C PRO A 122 5.71 -17.77 13.49
N THR A 123 6.80 -18.27 14.06
CA THR A 123 6.98 -19.69 14.39
C THR A 123 6.48 -20.06 15.80
N ASN A 124 6.29 -19.07 16.67
CA ASN A 124 5.83 -19.23 18.05
C ASN A 124 5.16 -17.95 18.57
N ALA A 125 4.49 -18.05 19.72
CA ALA A 125 3.72 -16.96 20.30
C ALA A 125 4.56 -15.75 20.75
N ALA A 126 5.82 -15.96 21.16
CA ALA A 126 6.69 -14.85 21.55
C ALA A 126 7.05 -13.98 20.33
N MET A 127 7.38 -14.63 19.21
CA MET A 127 7.64 -13.96 17.94
C MET A 127 6.40 -13.24 17.40
N GLU A 128 5.23 -13.87 17.49
CA GLU A 128 3.95 -13.23 17.14
C GLU A 128 3.73 -11.94 17.97
N GLN A 129 3.98 -12.00 19.28
CA GLN A 129 3.85 -10.83 20.14
C GLN A 129 4.85 -9.72 19.80
N GLU A 130 6.09 -10.05 19.46
CA GLU A 130 7.10 -9.07 19.01
C GLU A 130 6.71 -8.39 17.69
N ILE A 131 6.19 -9.17 16.74
CA ILE A 131 5.64 -8.66 15.48
C ILE A 131 4.48 -7.70 15.76
N LEU A 132 3.51 -8.10 16.58
CA LEU A 132 2.36 -7.27 16.93
C LEU A 132 2.77 -5.99 17.66
N ASN A 133 3.76 -6.04 18.54
CA ASN A 133 4.29 -4.85 19.21
C ASN A 133 4.95 -3.90 18.21
N THR A 134 5.77 -4.43 17.30
CA THR A 134 6.44 -3.61 16.28
C THR A 134 5.41 -2.95 15.35
N ILE A 135 4.39 -3.68 14.92
CA ILE A 135 3.29 -3.14 14.11
C ILE A 135 2.60 -2.01 14.88
N ARG A 136 2.20 -2.26 16.14
CA ARG A 136 1.55 -1.26 16.98
C ARG A 136 2.40 0.02 17.10
N ASP A 137 3.70 -0.12 17.34
CA ASP A 137 4.61 1.02 17.49
C ASP A 137 4.77 1.82 16.19
N ARG A 138 4.76 1.15 15.03
CA ARG A 138 4.86 1.83 13.72
C ARG A 138 3.54 2.45 13.27
N THR A 139 2.40 1.95 13.75
CA THR A 139 1.07 2.47 13.41
C THR A 139 0.47 3.38 14.48
N ASP A 140 1.16 3.58 15.61
CA ASP A 140 0.71 4.50 16.65
C ASP A 140 0.64 5.94 16.12
N GLY A 141 -0.41 6.65 16.54
CA GLY A 141 -0.67 8.02 16.11
C GLY A 141 -1.12 8.19 14.65
N TYR A 142 -1.51 7.12 13.95
CA TYR A 142 -2.20 7.17 12.66
C TYR A 142 -3.70 6.84 12.79
N VAL A 143 -4.55 7.56 12.05
CA VAL A 143 -6.01 7.31 12.02
C VAL A 143 -6.39 6.26 10.99
N ALA A 144 -5.55 6.00 10.00
CA ALA A 144 -5.72 4.92 9.05
C ALA A 144 -4.37 4.40 8.53
N ILE A 145 -4.38 3.21 7.94
CA ILE A 145 -3.25 2.64 7.21
C ILE A 145 -3.68 2.17 5.83
N THR A 146 -2.85 2.45 4.83
CA THR A 146 -3.06 2.13 3.42
C THR A 146 -1.76 1.64 2.78
N ASP A 147 -1.89 0.89 1.69
CA ASP A 147 -0.75 0.33 0.95
C ASP A 147 0.06 -0.72 1.73
N ALA A 148 1.15 -1.21 1.14
CA ALA A 148 2.11 -2.08 1.82
C ALA A 148 2.86 -1.31 2.92
N PRO A 149 3.18 -1.91 4.07
CA PRO A 149 2.99 -3.32 4.39
C PRO A 149 1.61 -3.63 4.98
N GLY A 150 0.80 -2.62 5.30
CA GLY A 150 -0.49 -2.81 5.96
C GLY A 150 -1.47 -3.72 5.22
N CYS A 151 -1.52 -3.66 3.89
CA CYS A 151 -2.36 -4.55 3.08
C CYS A 151 -1.97 -6.04 3.18
N ASN A 152 -0.74 -6.35 3.61
CA ASN A 152 -0.26 -7.72 3.79
C ASN A 152 -0.48 -8.25 5.22
N LEU A 153 -0.71 -7.36 6.18
CA LEU A 153 -0.78 -7.64 7.62
C LEU A 153 -2.17 -7.31 8.19
N VAL A 154 -3.22 -7.50 7.39
CA VAL A 154 -4.60 -7.13 7.76
C VAL A 154 -5.06 -7.90 8.99
N GLN A 155 -4.68 -9.17 9.14
CA GLN A 155 -5.08 -9.98 10.29
C GLN A 155 -4.48 -9.44 11.59
N GLU A 156 -3.18 -9.13 11.56
CA GLU A 156 -2.44 -8.54 12.67
C GLU A 156 -3.00 -7.17 13.05
N LEU A 157 -3.29 -6.34 12.05
CA LEU A 157 -3.89 -5.02 12.26
C LEU A 157 -5.30 -5.10 12.85
N VAL A 158 -6.13 -6.06 12.43
CA VAL A 158 -7.46 -6.28 13.01
C VAL A 158 -7.35 -6.80 14.45
N THR A 159 -6.36 -7.66 14.74
CA THR A 159 -6.06 -8.10 16.12
C THR A 159 -5.67 -6.93 17.02
N LEU A 160 -4.88 -5.98 16.50
CA LEU A 160 -4.45 -4.80 17.25
C LEU A 160 -5.55 -3.74 17.39
N TYR A 161 -6.39 -3.60 16.36
CA TYR A 161 -7.39 -2.54 16.24
C TYR A 161 -8.76 -3.13 15.88
N PRO A 162 -9.40 -3.88 16.81
CA PRO A 162 -10.63 -4.61 16.53
C PRO A 162 -11.84 -3.70 16.19
N ASP A 163 -11.78 -2.44 16.59
CA ASP A 163 -12.83 -1.45 16.29
C ASP A 163 -12.68 -0.84 14.87
N ALA A 164 -11.51 -0.98 14.25
CA ALA A 164 -11.22 -0.37 12.96
C ALA A 164 -12.03 -1.02 11.83
N LYS A 165 -12.49 -0.21 10.88
CA LYS A 165 -13.20 -0.69 9.70
C LYS A 165 -12.21 -1.14 8.64
N VAL A 166 -12.47 -2.28 8.02
CA VAL A 166 -11.67 -2.77 6.90
C VAL A 166 -12.31 -2.38 5.57
N VAL A 167 -11.58 -1.64 4.75
CA VAL A 167 -11.95 -1.30 3.37
C VAL A 167 -10.98 -1.95 2.42
N CYS A 168 -11.40 -2.36 1.23
CA CYS A 168 -10.46 -2.74 0.19
C CYS A 168 -10.83 -2.12 -1.16
N THR A 169 -9.85 -1.41 -1.70
CA THR A 169 -9.90 -0.85 -3.04
C THR A 169 -9.47 -1.90 -4.04
N VAL A 170 -10.29 -2.09 -5.06
CA VAL A 170 -10.05 -3.08 -6.12
C VAL A 170 -9.83 -2.38 -7.45
N ARG A 171 -9.06 -3.03 -8.31
CA ARG A 171 -8.76 -2.59 -9.68
C ARG A 171 -8.83 -3.80 -10.60
N ASP A 172 -9.19 -3.58 -11.85
CA ASP A 172 -9.07 -4.59 -12.90
C ASP A 172 -7.65 -5.18 -12.94
N ASP A 173 -7.55 -6.51 -13.02
CA ASP A 173 -6.30 -7.26 -12.86
C ASP A 173 -5.25 -6.82 -13.90
N GLU A 174 -5.61 -6.75 -15.18
CA GLU A 174 -4.67 -6.35 -16.22
C GLU A 174 -4.22 -4.89 -16.08
N ALA A 175 -5.15 -4.00 -15.71
CA ALA A 175 -4.83 -2.61 -15.44
C ALA A 175 -3.94 -2.44 -14.19
N TRP A 176 -4.10 -3.30 -13.18
CA TRP A 176 -3.25 -3.34 -12.00
C TRP A 176 -1.85 -3.84 -12.36
N GLU A 177 -1.73 -4.95 -13.09
CA GLU A 177 -0.43 -5.51 -13.52
C GLU A 177 0.38 -4.50 -14.33
N ARG A 178 -0.23 -3.84 -15.32
CA ARG A 178 0.43 -2.77 -16.10
C ARG A 178 0.89 -1.62 -15.19
N SER A 179 0.08 -1.26 -14.20
CA SER A 179 0.39 -0.18 -13.26
C SER A 179 1.46 -0.55 -12.24
N MET A 180 1.58 -1.84 -11.89
CA MET A 180 2.64 -2.38 -11.02
C MET A 180 3.96 -2.50 -11.77
N GLY A 181 3.94 -2.90 -13.05
CA GLY A 181 5.14 -2.96 -13.87
C GLY A 181 5.93 -1.65 -13.86
N GLY A 182 5.25 -0.53 -14.06
CA GLY A 182 5.90 0.79 -13.98
C GLY A 182 6.42 1.16 -12.58
N LEU A 183 5.78 0.67 -11.50
CA LEU A 183 6.31 0.89 -10.14
C LEU A 183 7.61 0.11 -9.91
N ASN A 184 7.68 -1.14 -10.38
CA ASN A 184 8.85 -1.99 -10.19
C ASN A 184 10.09 -1.41 -10.87
N ASP A 185 9.92 -0.80 -12.05
CA ASP A 185 11.01 -0.14 -12.77
C ASP A 185 11.57 1.04 -11.95
N GLU A 186 10.69 1.89 -11.40
CA GLU A 186 11.06 3.03 -10.55
C GLU A 186 11.71 2.61 -9.23
N VAL A 187 11.15 1.63 -8.53
CA VAL A 187 11.72 1.12 -7.26
C VAL A 187 13.07 0.45 -7.50
N SER A 188 13.26 -0.24 -8.63
CA SER A 188 14.56 -0.82 -8.99
C SER A 188 15.62 0.26 -9.20
N LEU A 189 15.27 1.37 -9.84
CA LEU A 189 16.17 2.53 -10.00
C LEU A 189 16.50 3.20 -8.67
N LEU A 190 15.54 3.27 -7.76
CA LEU A 190 15.74 3.82 -6.42
C LEU A 190 16.64 2.92 -5.56
N ALA A 191 16.44 1.59 -5.61
CA ALA A 191 17.25 0.62 -4.87
C ALA A 191 18.73 0.64 -5.29
N LEU A 192 19.01 0.93 -6.57
CA LEU A 192 20.39 1.10 -7.07
C LEU A 192 21.09 2.35 -6.53
N HIS A 193 20.36 3.33 -5.97
CA HIS A 193 20.95 4.52 -5.33
C HIS A 193 21.30 4.32 -3.85
N PHE A 194 20.84 3.22 -3.24
CA PHE A 194 21.07 2.89 -1.83
C PHE A 194 22.00 1.68 -1.62
N CYS A 195 22.70 1.23 -2.68
CA CYS A 195 23.76 0.22 -2.64
C CYS A 195 25.13 0.85 -2.92
#